data_AF-A0A2D6F044-F1
#
_entry.id   AF-A0A2D6F044-F1
#
_cell.length_a   1.000
_cell.length_b   1.000
_cell.length_c   1.000
_cell.angle_alpha   90.00
_cell.angle_beta   90.00
_cell.angle_gamma   90.00
#
_symmetry.space_group_name_H-M   'P 1'
#
loop_
_entity.id
_entity.type
_entity.pdbx_description
1 polymer ?
#
loop_
_entity_poly.entity_id
_entity_poly.type
_entity_poly.pdbx_seq_one_letter_code
_entity_poly.pdbx_strand_id
1 'polypeptide(L)'
;MNVIKEIEKTYPGTCSEFKRLQKEQYETFCKKQYDYGQHNITLGMDLSDPDNCHLSVTAIIIRINDKVQRLFNLVLKRKKAAQNEPIEDAFKDLSVYGIIAQIVANGKWGK
;
A
#
# COMPACT_ATOMS: atom_id res chain seq x y z
N MET A 1 31.55 4.20 -3.80
CA MET A 1 30.70 5.12 -3.01
C MET A 1 29.35 4.45 -2.80
N ASN A 2 28.89 4.28 -1.56
CA ASN A 2 27.59 3.66 -1.27
C ASN A 2 26.58 4.78 -1.00
N VAL A 3 25.74 5.10 -1.99
CA VAL A 3 24.78 6.21 -1.93
C VAL A 3 23.82 6.07 -0.74
N ILE A 4 23.42 4.85 -0.37
CA ILE A 4 22.54 4.61 0.77
C ILE A 4 23.23 5.05 2.07
N LYS A 5 24.49 4.64 2.28
CA LYS A 5 25.26 5.04 3.47
C LYS A 5 25.47 6.54 3.57
N GLU A 6 25.70 7.22 2.44
CA GLU A 6 25.83 8.68 2.41
C GLU A 6 24.51 9.37 2.82
N ILE A 7 23.39 8.90 2.30
CA ILE A 7 22.06 9.45 2.65
C ILE A 7 21.71 9.17 4.11
N GLU A 8 22.00 7.98 4.63
CA GLU A 8 21.77 7.63 6.04
C GLU A 8 22.63 8.47 6.99
N LYS A 9 23.88 8.79 6.60
CA LYS A 9 24.74 9.69 7.36
C LYS A 9 24.25 11.14 7.31
N THR A 10 23.75 11.57 6.15
CA THR A 10 23.29 12.96 5.92
C THR A 10 21.93 13.23 6.56
N TYR A 11 21.00 12.27 6.50
CA TYR A 11 19.62 12.41 6.97
C TYR A 11 19.19 11.25 7.90
N PRO A 12 19.88 11.02 9.03
CA PRO A 12 19.68 9.84 9.88
C PRO A 12 18.25 9.74 10.43
N GLY A 13 17.65 10.87 10.82
CA GLY A 13 16.27 10.91 11.32
C GLY A 13 15.24 10.48 10.28
N THR A 14 15.33 11.03 9.06
CA THR A 14 14.43 10.68 7.94
C THR A 14 14.56 9.21 7.56
N CYS A 15 15.78 8.69 7.46
CA CYS A 15 16.01 7.28 7.13
C CYS A 15 15.50 6.34 8.23
N SER A 16 15.71 6.69 9.50
CA SER A 16 15.19 5.91 10.64
C SER A 16 13.67 5.87 10.63
N GLU A 17 13.02 7.01 10.43
CA GLU A 17 11.56 7.11 10.40
C GLU A 17 10.95 6.38 9.20
N PHE A 18 11.57 6.51 8.02
CA PHE A 18 11.14 5.77 6.83
C PHE A 18 11.20 4.26 7.05
N LYS A 19 12.28 3.75 7.64
CA LYS A 19 12.43 2.32 7.98
C LYS A 19 11.40 1.87 9.02
N ARG A 20 11.13 2.69 10.05
CA ARG A 20 10.10 2.40 11.06
C ARG A 20 8.72 2.27 10.41
N LEU A 21 8.35 3.23 9.56
CA LEU A 21 7.08 3.22 8.83
C LEU A 21 6.98 2.03 7.86
N GLN A 22 8.06 1.65 7.17
CA GLN A 22 8.07 0.46 6.32
C GLN A 22 7.80 -0.81 7.13
N LYS A 23 8.44 -0.94 8.30
CA LYS A 23 8.23 -2.09 9.20
C LYS A 23 6.77 -2.18 9.67
N GLU A 24 6.18 -1.08 10.12
CA GLU A 24 4.78 -1.05 10.57
C GLU A 24 3.78 -1.39 9.46
N GLN A 25 4.05 -0.92 8.24
CA GLN A 25 3.24 -1.26 7.08
C GLN A 25 3.35 -2.74 6.72
N TYR A 26 4.55 -3.31 6.77
CA TYR A 26 4.75 -4.74 6.54
C TYR A 26 4.03 -5.59 7.60
N GLU A 27 4.13 -5.24 8.87
CA GLU A 27 3.40 -5.92 9.95
C GLU A 27 1.88 -5.82 9.76
N THR A 28 1.38 -4.65 9.34
CA THR A 28 -0.03 -4.43 9.02
C THR A 28 -0.48 -5.28 7.83
N PHE A 29 0.33 -5.33 6.78
CA PHE A 29 0.11 -6.20 5.63
C PHE A 29 -0.01 -7.66 6.07
N CYS A 30 0.93 -8.16 6.88
CA CYS A 30 0.91 -9.54 7.37
C CYS A 30 -0.35 -9.85 8.19
N LYS A 31 -0.77 -8.94 9.09
CA LYS A 31 -2.01 -9.09 9.87
C LYS A 31 -3.24 -9.18 8.96
N LYS A 32 -3.39 -8.24 8.02
CA LYS A 32 -4.50 -8.26 7.05
C LYS A 32 -4.46 -9.51 6.17
N GLN A 33 -3.27 -9.96 5.75
CA GLN A 33 -3.11 -11.18 4.96
C GLN A 33 -3.51 -12.42 5.76
N TYR A 34 -3.21 -12.47 7.07
CA TYR A 34 -3.66 -13.53 7.96
C TYR A 34 -5.19 -13.53 8.10
N ASP A 35 -5.80 -12.35 8.28
CA ASP A 35 -7.25 -12.21 8.50
C ASP A 35 -8.09 -12.50 7.24
N TYR A 36 -7.63 -12.03 6.06
CA TYR A 36 -8.42 -12.09 4.82
C TYR A 36 -7.94 -13.13 3.80
N GLY A 37 -6.72 -13.63 3.96
CA GLY A 37 -6.09 -14.54 2.99
C GLY A 37 -5.86 -13.92 1.61
N GLN A 38 -5.43 -14.77 0.67
CA GLN A 38 -5.09 -14.35 -0.69
C GLN A 38 -6.29 -13.86 -1.52
N HIS A 39 -7.51 -14.27 -1.19
CA HIS A 39 -8.71 -14.04 -2.02
C HIS A 39 -9.18 -12.58 -2.03
N ASN A 40 -8.77 -11.75 -1.06
CA ASN A 40 -9.20 -10.34 -0.96
C ASN A 40 -8.75 -9.50 -2.18
N ILE A 41 -7.56 -9.82 -2.71
CA ILE A 41 -7.01 -9.13 -3.87
C ILE A 41 -7.40 -9.82 -5.17
N THR A 42 -7.41 -11.16 -5.19
CA THR A 42 -7.66 -11.93 -6.42
C THR A 42 -9.13 -12.06 -6.78
N LEU A 43 -10.03 -11.55 -5.93
CA LEU A 43 -11.49 -11.72 -6.06
C LEU A 43 -11.88 -13.21 -6.20
N GLY A 44 -11.08 -14.12 -5.61
CA GLY A 44 -11.28 -15.56 -5.72
C GLY A 44 -10.77 -16.20 -7.01
N MET A 45 -10.16 -15.45 -7.92
CA MET A 45 -9.68 -15.94 -9.22
C MET A 45 -8.28 -16.55 -9.14
N ASP A 46 -7.97 -17.42 -10.12
CA ASP A 46 -6.64 -17.99 -10.29
C ASP A 46 -5.71 -17.00 -11.02
N LEU A 47 -4.61 -16.63 -10.37
CA LEU A 47 -3.61 -15.70 -10.90
C LEU A 47 -2.61 -16.35 -11.87
N SER A 48 -2.70 -17.67 -12.11
CA SER A 48 -1.95 -18.30 -13.21
C SER A 48 -2.42 -17.81 -14.58
N ASP A 49 -3.68 -17.38 -14.66
CA ASP A 49 -4.28 -16.73 -15.82
C ASP A 49 -3.87 -15.23 -15.87
N PRO A 50 -3.21 -14.79 -16.96
CA PRO A 50 -2.84 -13.38 -17.16
C PRO A 50 -4.03 -12.41 -17.09
N ASP A 51 -5.22 -12.80 -17.54
CA ASP A 51 -6.39 -11.92 -17.55
C ASP A 51 -6.90 -11.68 -16.13
N ASN A 52 -6.89 -12.72 -15.29
CA ASN A 52 -7.23 -12.60 -13.86
C ASN A 52 -6.21 -11.76 -13.10
N CYS A 53 -4.92 -11.87 -13.46
CA CYS A 53 -3.87 -11.00 -12.92
C CYS A 53 -4.12 -9.53 -13.29
N HIS A 54 -4.42 -9.25 -14.56
CA HIS A 54 -4.76 -7.90 -15.03
C HIS A 54 -6.00 -7.34 -14.32
N LEU A 55 -7.05 -8.13 -14.15
CA LEU A 55 -8.25 -7.74 -13.40
C LEU A 55 -7.94 -7.44 -11.92
N SER A 56 -7.08 -8.24 -11.28
CA SER A 56 -6.67 -8.03 -9.89
C SER A 56 -5.88 -6.72 -9.72
N VAL A 57 -4.95 -6.44 -10.64
CA VAL A 57 -4.22 -5.16 -10.69
C VAL A 57 -5.20 -4.00 -10.92
N THR A 58 -6.17 -4.15 -11.81
CA THR A 58 -7.21 -3.14 -12.07
C THR A 58 -8.03 -2.85 -10.80
N ALA A 59 -8.42 -3.88 -10.04
CA ALA A 59 -9.13 -3.73 -8.78
C ALA A 59 -8.29 -2.97 -7.72
N ILE A 60 -6.97 -3.19 -7.68
CA ILE A 60 -6.07 -2.42 -6.82
C ILE A 60 -6.02 -0.95 -7.24
N ILE A 61 -5.97 -0.67 -8.55
CA ILE A 61 -5.98 0.71 -9.08
C ILE A 61 -7.26 1.45 -8.69
N ILE A 62 -8.42 0.78 -8.75
CA ILE A 62 -9.70 1.36 -8.30
C ILE A 62 -9.63 1.71 -6.81
N ARG A 63 -9.14 0.81 -5.95
CA ARG A 63 -8.97 1.08 -4.51
C ARG A 63 -8.00 2.23 -4.23
N ILE A 64 -6.92 2.34 -5.01
CA ILE A 64 -5.99 3.47 -4.97
C ILE A 64 -6.73 4.76 -5.33
N ASN A 65 -7.53 4.76 -6.40
CA ASN A 65 -8.30 5.93 -6.82
C ASN A 65 -9.25 6.39 -5.72
N ASP A 66 -9.98 5.48 -5.09
CA ASP A 66 -10.88 5.79 -3.97
C ASP A 66 -10.15 6.51 -2.82
N LYS A 67 -8.96 6.01 -2.46
CA LYS A 67 -8.12 6.62 -1.40
C LYS A 67 -7.58 7.99 -1.83
N VAL A 68 -7.21 8.17 -3.10
CA VAL A 68 -6.82 9.48 -3.64
C VAL A 68 -7.99 10.47 -3.63
N GLN A 69 -9.19 10.06 -4.06
CA GLN A 69 -10.39 10.89 -4.00
C GLN A 69 -10.73 11.28 -2.55
N ARG A 70 -10.53 10.36 -1.60
CA ARG A 70 -10.64 10.67 -0.18
C ARG A 70 -9.64 11.74 0.24
N LEU A 71 -8.35 11.60 -0.09
CA LEU A 71 -7.33 12.59 0.23
C LEU A 71 -7.68 13.97 -0.33
N PHE A 72 -8.16 14.06 -1.58
CA PHE A 72 -8.65 15.31 -2.16
C PHE A 72 -9.76 15.95 -1.30
N ASN A 73 -10.72 15.15 -0.84
CA ASN A 73 -11.80 15.64 0.01
C ASN A 73 -11.32 16.09 1.40
N LEU A 74 -10.32 15.44 1.99
CA LEU A 74 -9.80 15.79 3.32
C LEU A 74 -8.86 16.99 3.28
N VAL A 75 -7.94 17.01 2.32
CA VAL A 75 -6.87 18.02 2.22
C VAL A 75 -7.37 19.30 1.56
N LEU A 76 -8.03 19.20 0.40
CA LEU A 76 -8.41 20.41 -0.35
C LEU A 76 -9.70 21.05 0.18
N LYS A 77 -10.69 20.25 0.57
CA LYS A 77 -11.99 20.80 1.00
C LYS A 77 -12.00 21.24 2.47
N ARG A 78 -10.86 21.18 3.18
CA ARG A 78 -10.68 21.53 4.61
C ARG A 78 -11.84 21.06 5.51
N LYS A 79 -12.44 19.90 5.20
CA LYS A 79 -13.55 19.38 6.00
C LYS A 79 -12.97 18.95 7.35
N LYS A 80 -13.28 19.74 8.38
CA LYS A 80 -12.91 19.50 9.78
C LYS A 80 -13.15 18.04 10.12
N ALA A 81 -12.07 17.36 10.53
CA ALA A 81 -12.06 16.03 11.12
C ALA A 81 -13.00 15.03 10.42
N ALA A 82 -12.51 14.33 9.40
CA ALA A 82 -13.16 13.08 9.03
C ALA A 82 -13.06 12.13 10.23
N GLN A 83 -14.16 12.03 10.97
CA GLN A 83 -14.27 11.25 12.20
C GLN A 83 -13.98 9.75 12.00
N ASN A 84 -13.97 9.27 10.75
CA ASN A 84 -14.01 7.84 10.47
C ASN A 84 -12.71 7.26 9.86
N GLU A 85 -11.76 8.06 9.37
CA GLU A 85 -10.42 7.56 8.97
C GLU A 85 -9.45 8.75 8.81
N PRO A 86 -8.33 8.79 9.56
CA PRO A 86 -7.26 9.78 9.45
C PRO A 86 -6.64 9.86 8.04
N ILE A 87 -6.06 11.02 7.70
CA ILE A 87 -5.34 11.24 6.43
C ILE A 87 -4.13 10.30 6.34
N GLU A 88 -3.48 10.07 7.47
CA GLU A 88 -2.31 9.22 7.64
C GLU A 88 -2.61 7.77 7.22
N ASP A 89 -3.81 7.27 7.50
CA ASP A 89 -4.21 5.92 7.13
C ASP A 89 -4.44 5.79 5.62
N ALA A 90 -4.95 6.84 4.96
CA ALA A 90 -5.05 6.87 3.50
C ALA A 90 -3.66 6.84 2.84
N PHE A 91 -2.66 7.53 3.40
CA PHE A 91 -1.28 7.44 2.90
C PHE A 91 -0.68 6.05 3.09
N LYS A 92 -0.90 5.41 4.24
CA LYS A 92 -0.44 4.03 4.51
C LYS A 92 -1.09 3.03 3.55
N ASP A 93 -2.39 3.16 3.28
CA ASP A 93 -3.08 2.29 2.34
C ASP A 93 -2.50 2.43 0.93
N LEU A 94 -2.24 3.65 0.47
CA LEU A 94 -1.65 3.90 -0.85
C LEU A 94 -0.27 3.25 -1.01
N SER A 95 0.59 3.37 0.00
CA SER A 95 1.92 2.76 -0.03
C SER A 95 1.86 1.23 0.01
N VAL A 96 0.99 0.65 0.83
CA VAL A 96 0.79 -0.82 0.87
C VAL A 96 0.19 -1.34 -0.44
N TYR A 97 -0.81 -0.66 -1.01
CA TYR A 97 -1.40 -1.05 -2.30
C TYR A 97 -0.39 -1.00 -3.45
N GLY A 98 0.52 -0.02 -3.46
CA GLY A 98 1.59 0.04 -4.45
C GLY A 98 2.54 -1.17 -4.37
N ILE A 99 2.82 -1.67 -3.17
CA ILE A 99 3.64 -2.88 -2.96
C ILE A 99 2.85 -4.13 -3.37
N ILE A 100 1.58 -4.24 -2.97
CA ILE A 100 0.70 -5.36 -3.35
C ILE A 100 0.59 -5.48 -4.87
N ALA A 101 0.39 -4.36 -5.58
CA ALA A 101 0.32 -4.35 -7.05
C ALA A 101 1.59 -4.92 -7.70
N GLN A 102 2.77 -4.58 -7.16
CA GLN A 102 4.04 -5.14 -7.64
C GLN A 102 4.15 -6.64 -7.35
N ILE A 103 3.71 -7.10 -6.17
CA ILE A 103 3.71 -8.54 -5.81
C ILE A 103 2.80 -9.33 -6.76
N VAL A 104 1.62 -8.82 -7.06
CA VAL A 104 0.68 -9.43 -8.02
C VAL A 104 1.25 -9.44 -9.43
N ALA A 105 1.77 -8.30 -9.91
CA ALA A 105 2.39 -8.19 -11.23
C ALA A 105 3.61 -9.12 -11.38
N ASN A 106 4.37 -9.35 -10.32
CA ASN A 106 5.49 -10.29 -10.29
C ASN A 106 5.05 -11.77 -10.16
N GLY A 107 3.74 -12.04 -10.10
CA GLY A 107 3.19 -13.39 -9.97
C GLY A 107 3.56 -14.08 -8.66
N LYS A 108 3.80 -13.31 -7.59
CA LYS A 108 4.22 -13.80 -6.26
C LYS A 108 3.13 -13.76 -5.21
N TRP A 109 1.95 -13.24 -5.54
CA TRP A 109 0.83 -13.19 -4.62
C TRP A 109 0.37 -14.60 -4.22
N GLY A 110 0.30 -14.87 -2.92
CA GLY A 110 -0.16 -16.16 -2.38
C GLY A 110 0.83 -17.33 -2.51
N LYS A 111 2.10 -17.08 -2.84
CA LYS A 111 3.14 -18.11 -3.02
C LYS A 111 4.21 -18.08 -1.93
#